data_AF-A0A2J8LAZ0-F1
#
_entry.id   AF-A0A2J8LAZ0-F1
#
_cell.length_a   1.000
_cell.length_b   1.000
_cell.length_c   1.000
_cell.angle_alpha   90.00
_cell.angle_beta   90.00
_cell.angle_gamma   90.00
#
_symmetry.space_group_name_H-M   'P 1'
#
loop_
_entity.id
_entity.type
_entity.pdbx_description
1 polymer ?
#
loop_
_entity_poly.entity_id
_entity_poly.type
_entity_poly.pdbx_seq_one_letter_code
_entity_poly.pdbx_strand_id
1 'polypeptide(L)'
;ADRVEVYSRSAAPGSPGYQWLSDGSGVFEIAEASGVRTGTKIIIHLKSDCKEFSSEARVRDVVTKYSNFISFPLYLNGRRMNTLQEPVQGQALHWLRPARW
;
A
#
# COMPACT_ATOMS: atom_id res chain seq x y z
N ALA A 1 -6.01 -15.23 -7.55
CA ALA A 1 -6.69 -14.23 -8.39
C ALA A 1 -6.89 -14.80 -9.78
N ASP A 2 -7.94 -14.40 -10.47
CA ASP A 2 -8.13 -14.70 -11.91
C ASP A 2 -7.66 -13.54 -12.79
N ARG A 3 -7.58 -12.33 -12.22
CA ARG A 3 -7.09 -11.12 -12.90
C ARG A 3 -6.54 -10.11 -11.90
N VAL A 4 -5.50 -9.39 -12.29
CA VAL A 4 -4.93 -8.30 -11.49
C VAL A 4 -4.83 -7.05 -12.38
N GLU A 5 -5.31 -5.93 -11.86
CA GLU A 5 -5.15 -4.61 -12.47
C GLU A 5 -4.29 -3.74 -11.56
N VAL A 6 -3.28 -3.09 -12.11
CA VAL A 6 -2.44 -2.15 -11.39
C VAL A 6 -2.52 -0.80 -12.09
N TYR A 7 -2.91 0.24 -11.36
CA TYR A 7 -2.83 1.61 -11.82
C TYR A 7 -1.73 2.30 -11.02
N SER A 8 -0.71 2.84 -11.69
CA SER A 8 0.41 3.49 -11.01
C SER A 8 0.79 4.79 -11.69
N ARG A 9 1.13 5.80 -10.89
CA ARG A 9 1.69 7.07 -11.36
C ARG A 9 2.81 7.50 -10.43
N SER A 10 3.97 7.78 -11.02
CA SER A 10 5.13 8.30 -10.30
C SER A 10 4.84 9.65 -9.62
N ALA A 11 5.55 9.93 -8.53
CA ALA A 11 5.49 11.22 -7.86
C ALA A 11 6.27 12.32 -8.59
N ALA A 12 7.12 11.97 -9.57
CA ALA A 12 7.86 12.94 -10.35
C ALA A 12 6.90 13.84 -11.16
N PRO A 13 7.11 15.17 -11.18
CA PRO A 13 6.26 16.10 -11.92
C PRO A 13 6.10 15.70 -13.39
N GLY A 14 4.88 15.82 -13.91
CA GLY A 14 4.57 15.52 -15.32
C GLY A 14 4.54 14.02 -15.68
N SER A 15 4.72 13.11 -14.73
CA SER A 15 4.68 11.67 -15.02
C SER A 15 3.29 11.22 -15.48
N PRO A 16 3.19 10.46 -16.58
CA PRO A 16 1.92 9.85 -16.98
C PRO A 16 1.51 8.74 -16.00
N GLY A 17 0.21 8.45 -15.98
CA GLY A 17 -0.33 7.28 -15.30
C GLY A 17 -0.36 6.09 -16.23
N TYR A 18 -0.17 4.89 -15.70
CA TYR A 18 -0.25 3.64 -16.45
C TYR A 18 -1.21 2.66 -15.81
N GLN A 19 -1.82 1.83 -16.64
CA GLN A 19 -2.49 0.60 -16.26
C GLN A 19 -1.63 -0.60 -16.71
N TRP A 20 -1.45 -1.56 -15.82
CA TRP A 20 -0.96 -2.90 -16.11
C TRP A 20 -2.07 -3.90 -15.82
N LEU A 21 -2.26 -4.87 -16.72
CA LEU A 21 -3.30 -5.90 -16.62
C LEU A 21 -2.70 -7.27 -16.89
N SER A 22 -3.02 -8.26 -16.05
CA SER A 22 -2.71 -9.66 -16.34
C SER A 22 -3.73 -10.61 -15.72
N ASP A 23 -3.97 -11.74 -16.39
CA ASP A 23 -4.76 -12.89 -15.93
C ASP A 23 -3.88 -14.03 -15.38
N GLY A 24 -2.55 -13.85 -15.37
CA GLY A 24 -1.60 -14.86 -14.91
C GLY A 24 -1.27 -15.95 -15.94
N SER A 25 -1.68 -15.80 -17.20
CA SER A 25 -1.33 -16.70 -18.31
C SER A 25 0.14 -16.61 -18.75
N GLY A 26 0.91 -15.66 -18.20
CA GLY A 26 2.27 -15.33 -18.61
C GLY A 26 2.34 -14.15 -19.58
N VAL A 27 1.19 -13.62 -20.02
CA VAL A 27 1.09 -12.39 -20.81
C VAL A 27 0.48 -11.27 -19.95
N PHE A 28 0.82 -10.04 -20.29
CA PHE A 28 0.26 -8.85 -19.68
C PHE A 28 0.13 -7.71 -20.69
N GLU A 29 -0.73 -6.75 -20.39
CA GLU A 29 -0.92 -5.52 -21.16
C GLU A 29 -0.48 -4.31 -20.33
N ILE A 30 0.12 -3.33 -21.00
CA ILE A 30 0.43 -2.02 -20.42
C ILE A 30 -0.13 -0.93 -21.32
N ALA A 31 -0.85 0.03 -20.75
CA ALA A 31 -1.36 1.20 -21.45
C ALA A 31 -1.26 2.45 -20.58
N GLU A 32 -1.14 3.62 -21.20
CA GLU A 32 -1.33 4.89 -20.50
C GLU A 32 -2.78 5.00 -20.00
N ALA A 33 -2.96 5.56 -18.79
CA ALA A 33 -4.26 5.70 -18.15
C ALA A 33 -4.43 7.10 -17.58
N SER A 34 -5.53 7.76 -17.97
CA SER A 34 -5.91 9.07 -17.45
C SER A 34 -6.47 8.98 -16.03
N GLY A 35 -6.30 10.03 -15.22
CA GLY A 35 -6.93 10.13 -13.90
C GLY A 35 -6.31 9.25 -12.80
N VAL A 36 -5.19 8.57 -13.08
CA VAL A 36 -4.46 7.78 -12.07
C VAL A 36 -3.87 8.73 -11.03
N ARG A 37 -4.16 8.50 -9.75
CA ARG A 37 -3.57 9.25 -8.63
C ARG A 37 -2.10 8.86 -8.45
N THR A 38 -1.30 9.78 -7.93
CA THR A 38 0.10 9.49 -7.55
C THR A 38 0.15 8.32 -6.56
N GLY A 39 1.09 7.41 -6.76
CA GLY A 39 1.19 6.15 -6.03
C GLY A 39 0.67 4.97 -6.86
N THR A 40 0.28 3.89 -6.19
CA THR A 40 -0.11 2.63 -6.82
C THR A 40 -1.42 2.11 -6.24
N LYS A 41 -2.37 1.80 -7.11
CA LYS A 41 -3.63 1.11 -6.80
C LYS A 41 -3.59 -0.28 -7.43
N ILE A 42 -3.81 -1.31 -6.62
CA ILE A 42 -3.89 -2.69 -7.08
C ILE A 42 -5.32 -3.17 -6.88
N ILE A 43 -5.91 -3.77 -7.92
CA ILE A 43 -7.22 -4.41 -7.90
C ILE A 43 -7.01 -5.89 -8.19
N ILE A 44 -7.42 -6.73 -7.24
CA ILE A 44 -7.29 -8.17 -7.36
C ILE A 44 -8.68 -8.77 -7.56
N HIS A 45 -8.92 -9.37 -8.72
CA HIS A 45 -10.13 -10.13 -8.99
C HIS A 45 -9.95 -11.53 -8.41
N LEU A 46 -10.63 -11.79 -7.29
CA LEU A 46 -10.52 -13.04 -6.56
C LEU A 46 -11.16 -14.19 -7.35
N LYS A 47 -10.53 -15.36 -7.25
CA LYS A 47 -11.12 -16.62 -7.71
C LYS A 47 -12.35 -16.95 -6.87
N SER A 48 -13.27 -17.76 -7.41
CA SER A 48 -14.50 -18.14 -6.72
C SER A 48 -14.27 -18.87 -5.40
N ASP A 49 -13.20 -19.65 -5.31
CA ASP A 49 -12.77 -20.40 -4.10
C ASP A 49 -12.01 -19.53 -3.09
N CYS A 50 -11.60 -18.31 -3.48
CA CYS A 50 -10.82 -17.37 -2.68
C CYS A 50 -11.67 -16.24 -2.06
N LYS A 51 -12.99 -16.39 -2.02
CA LYS A 51 -13.92 -15.35 -1.51
C LYS A 51 -13.69 -14.98 -0.04
N GLU A 52 -13.03 -15.83 0.75
CA GLU A 52 -12.69 -15.48 2.13
C GLU A 52 -11.87 -14.18 2.22
N PHE A 53 -11.05 -13.87 1.21
CA PHE A 53 -10.21 -12.68 1.18
C PHE A 53 -10.97 -11.38 0.88
N SER A 54 -12.26 -11.45 0.54
CA SER A 54 -13.12 -10.25 0.51
C SER A 54 -13.75 -9.94 1.88
N SER A 55 -13.58 -10.81 2.89
CA SER A 55 -14.07 -10.55 4.25
C SER A 55 -13.17 -9.54 4.97
N GLU A 56 -13.76 -8.47 5.50
CA GLU A 56 -13.01 -7.47 6.27
C GLU A 56 -12.30 -8.09 7.48
N ALA A 57 -12.91 -9.05 8.17
CA ALA A 57 -12.29 -9.73 9.30
C ALA A 57 -11.04 -10.49 8.86
N ARG A 58 -11.11 -11.22 7.74
CA ARG A 58 -9.98 -11.96 7.19
C ARG A 58 -8.84 -11.04 6.79
N VAL A 59 -9.15 -9.94 6.10
CA VAL A 59 -8.15 -8.93 5.71
C VAL A 59 -7.53 -8.29 6.94
N ARG A 60 -8.33 -7.98 7.97
CA ARG A 60 -7.84 -7.43 9.23
C ARG A 60 -6.83 -8.36 9.90
N ASP A 61 -7.11 -9.66 9.97
CA ASP A 61 -6.20 -10.64 10.57
C ASP A 61 -4.88 -10.71 9.82
N VAL A 62 -4.93 -10.73 8.48
CA VAL A 62 -3.74 -10.71 7.62
C VAL A 62 -2.93 -9.43 7.85
N VAL A 63 -3.57 -8.27 7.78
CA VAL A 63 -2.92 -6.97 8.01
C VAL A 63 -2.28 -6.90 9.39
N THR A 64 -2.97 -7.39 10.42
CA THR A 64 -2.44 -7.40 11.80
C THR A 64 -1.23 -8.32 11.90
N LYS A 65 -1.32 -9.52 11.33
CA LYS A 65 -0.24 -10.50 11.38
C LYS A 65 1.03 -10.03 10.67
N TYR A 66 0.90 -9.34 9.55
CA TYR A 66 2.06 -9.03 8.68
C TYR A 66 2.45 -7.55 8.65
N SER A 67 1.62 -6.64 9.15
CA SER A 67 1.81 -5.19 8.95
C SER A 67 1.55 -4.33 10.18
N ASN A 68 1.27 -4.93 11.34
CA ASN A 68 1.00 -4.17 12.57
C ASN A 68 2.14 -3.24 13.00
N PHE A 69 3.38 -3.58 12.63
CA PHE A 69 4.57 -2.82 13.03
C PHE A 69 5.12 -1.87 11.95
N ILE A 70 4.40 -1.66 10.85
CA ILE A 70 4.79 -0.67 9.84
C ILE A 70 4.59 0.74 10.42
N SER A 71 5.55 1.64 10.20
CA SER A 71 5.53 3.02 10.73
C SER A 71 4.57 3.95 9.97
N PHE A 72 4.26 3.63 8.72
CA PHE A 72 3.34 4.41 7.88
C PHE A 72 1.87 4.16 8.25
N PRO A 73 0.98 5.18 8.20
CA PRO A 73 -0.45 5.00 8.42
C PRO A 73 -1.06 3.95 7.48
N LEU A 74 -1.69 2.94 8.07
CA LEU A 74 -2.36 1.87 7.35
C LEU A 74 -3.86 1.91 7.63
N TYR A 75 -4.67 1.86 6.57
CA TYR A 75 -6.12 1.95 6.65
C TYR A 75 -6.78 0.72 6.02
N LEU A 76 -7.82 0.21 6.68
CA LEU A 76 -8.73 -0.80 6.16
C LEU A 76 -10.14 -0.19 6.11
N ASN A 77 -10.72 -0.06 4.92
CA ASN A 77 -12.03 0.57 4.71
C ASN A 77 -12.18 1.93 5.42
N GLY A 78 -11.13 2.76 5.37
CA GLY A 78 -11.09 4.09 6.01
C GLY A 78 -10.79 4.07 7.51
N ARG A 79 -10.71 2.92 8.15
CA ARG A 79 -10.34 2.78 9.57
C ARG A 79 -8.84 2.58 9.71
N ARG A 80 -8.19 3.40 10.54
CA ARG A 80 -6.75 3.26 10.82
C ARG A 80 -6.51 1.96 11.60
N MET A 81 -5.58 1.14 11.12
CA MET A 81 -5.30 -0.19 11.65
C MET A 81 -4.12 -0.21 12.62
N ASN A 82 -3.00 0.43 12.26
CA ASN A 82 -1.81 0.49 13.12
C ASN A 82 -1.84 1.76 13.98
N THR A 83 -1.39 1.64 15.23
CA THR A 83 -1.31 2.74 16.19
C THR A 83 0.10 3.25 16.42
N LEU A 84 1.12 2.58 15.88
CA LEU A 84 2.50 3.08 15.94
C LEU A 84 2.53 4.51 15.40
N GLN A 85 2.89 5.42 16.28
CA GLN A 85 3.30 6.76 15.90
C GLN A 85 4.74 6.61 15.44
N GLU A 86 5.07 7.15 14.26
CA GLU A 86 6.45 7.55 14.04
C GLU A 86 6.83 8.44 15.22
N PRO A 87 7.98 8.21 15.88
CA PRO A 87 8.48 9.20 16.81
C PRO A 87 8.55 10.51 16.03
N VAL A 88 7.85 11.52 16.56
CA VAL A 88 7.77 12.85 15.93
C VAL A 88 9.19 13.26 15.57
N GLN A 89 9.47 13.52 14.28
CA GLN A 89 10.79 14.02 13.86
C GLN A 89 11.06 15.30 14.65
N GLY A 90 11.89 15.17 15.69
CA GLY A 90 12.04 16.16 16.76
C GLY A 90 12.34 15.54 18.14
N GLN A 91 12.02 14.26 18.36
CA GLN A 91 12.44 13.49 19.56
C GLN A 91 13.55 12.48 19.24
N ALA A 92 14.51 12.86 18.41
CA ALA A 92 15.82 12.24 18.41
C ALA A 92 16.74 13.02 19.37
N LEU A 93 16.88 12.48 20.57
CA LEU A 93 18.06 12.56 21.44
C LEU A 93 18.43 13.94 22.01
N HIS A 94 17.77 14.30 23.12
CA HIS A 94 18.38 15.12 24.18
C HIS A 94 19.78 14.61 24.60
N TRP A 95 20.05 13.31 24.39
CA TRP A 95 21.30 12.61 24.70
C TRP A 95 22.46 12.78 23.70
N LEU A 96 22.33 13.61 22.66
CA LEU A 96 23.43 13.95 21.74
C LEU A 96 24.03 15.35 21.96
N ARG A 97 23.72 16.04 23.08
CA ARG A 97 24.46 17.26 23.40
C ARG A 97 25.85 16.84 23.90
N PRO A 98 26.96 17.15 23.20
CA PRO A 98 28.27 16.96 23.79
C PRO A 98 28.33 17.79 25.07
N ALA A 99 28.86 17.19 26.15
CA ALA A 99 29.13 17.91 27.39
C ALA A 99 29.96 19.14 27.03
N ARG A 100 29.43 20.34 27.32
CA ARG A 100 30.21 21.57 27.23
C ARG A 100 31.21 21.53 28.39
N TRP A 101 32.48 21.31 28.06
CA TRP A 101 33.61 21.85 28.81
C TRP A 101 34.11 23.06 28.04
#